data_AF-A0A0B8NN65-F1
#
_entry.id   AF-A0A0B8NN65-F1
#
_cell.length_a   1.000
_cell.length_b   1.000
_cell.length_c   1.000
_cell.angle_alpha   90.00
_cell.angle_beta   90.00
_cell.angle_gamma   90.00
#
_symmetry.space_group_name_H-M   'P 1'
#
loop_
_entity.id
_entity.type
_entity.pdbx_description
1 polymer ?
#
loop_
_entity_poly.entity_id
_entity_poly.type
_entity_poly.pdbx_seq_one_letter_code
_entity_poly.pdbx_strand_id
1 'polypeptide(L)'
;MVPERYSLGLFLADPSKQAEVEELFQEIESELVQRKNKPNYTALNQASQTILEQLTGFQFKSRILLNLDYDWARVRPMSDPMLTYLGQSKFEVYAFPRTEHITLIGAVDRPGKLTFEPIFNSLTI
;
A
#
# COMPACT_ATOMS: atom_id res chain seq x y z
N MET A 1 15.87 -17.25 -20.10
CA MET A 1 15.15 -17.57 -18.85
C MET A 1 14.78 -16.24 -18.22
N VAL A 2 13.49 -15.92 -18.10
CA VAL A 2 13.05 -14.65 -17.48
C VAL A 2 13.15 -14.85 -15.96
N PRO A 3 13.76 -13.91 -15.20
CA PRO A 3 13.81 -14.02 -13.75
C PRO A 3 12.39 -14.16 -13.19
N GLU A 4 12.20 -15.11 -12.29
CA GLU A 4 10.94 -15.26 -11.57
C GLU A 4 10.66 -13.98 -10.79
N ARG A 5 9.45 -13.44 -10.95
CA ARG A 5 9.07 -12.20 -10.27
C ARG A 5 8.77 -12.53 -8.81
N TYR A 6 9.25 -11.68 -7.90
CA TYR A 6 8.88 -11.77 -6.49
C TYR A 6 7.36 -11.60 -6.34
N SER A 7 6.65 -12.71 -6.15
CA SER A 7 5.19 -12.79 -6.26
C SER A 7 4.47 -11.90 -5.24
N LEU A 8 5.02 -11.79 -4.02
CA LEU A 8 4.50 -10.91 -2.97
C LEU A 8 4.70 -9.40 -3.28
N GLY A 9 5.60 -9.08 -4.21
CA GLY A 9 5.80 -7.73 -4.75
C GLY A 9 4.88 -7.41 -5.92
N LEU A 10 3.99 -8.32 -6.31
CA LEU A 10 3.01 -8.08 -7.38
C LEU A 10 1.74 -7.45 -6.81
N PHE A 11 1.18 -6.49 -7.54
CA PHE A 11 -0.21 -6.10 -7.35
C PHE A 11 -0.90 -5.87 -8.69
N LEU A 12 -2.20 -6.18 -8.71
CA LEU A 12 -3.08 -6.01 -9.86
C LEU A 12 -3.92 -4.75 -9.64
N ALA A 13 -3.85 -3.81 -10.57
CA ALA A 13 -4.62 -2.58 -10.55
C ALA A 13 -5.80 -2.64 -11.52
N ASP A 14 -6.88 -1.95 -11.14
CA ASP A 14 -8.02 -1.68 -11.99
C ASP A 14 -8.10 -0.18 -12.28
N PRO A 15 -7.57 0.31 -13.41
CA PRO A 15 -7.60 1.72 -13.73
C PRO A 15 -9.01 2.34 -13.71
N SER A 16 -10.07 1.55 -13.91
CA SER A 16 -11.45 2.06 -13.84
C SER A 16 -11.86 2.50 -12.43
N LYS A 17 -11.15 2.02 -11.40
CA LYS A 17 -11.34 2.33 -9.98
C LYS A 17 -10.38 3.39 -9.45
N GLN A 18 -9.52 3.94 -10.30
CA GLN A 18 -8.52 4.92 -9.87
C GLN A 18 -9.16 6.21 -9.33
N ALA A 19 -10.25 6.68 -9.94
CA ALA A 19 -10.98 7.86 -9.48
C ALA A 19 -11.52 7.71 -8.05
N GLU A 20 -12.03 6.53 -7.69
CA GLU A 20 -12.53 6.23 -6.33
C GLU A 20 -11.38 6.29 -5.29
N VAL A 21 -10.17 5.86 -5.67
CA VAL A 21 -8.99 5.95 -4.79
C VAL A 21 -8.52 7.39 -4.62
N GLU A 22 -8.56 8.18 -5.69
CA GLU A 22 -8.21 9.60 -5.65
C GLU A 22 -9.19 10.40 -4.81
N GLU A 23 -10.49 10.14 -4.93
CA GLU A 23 -11.54 10.74 -4.09
C GLU A 23 -11.32 10.40 -2.61
N LEU A 24 -11.11 9.12 -2.28
CA LEU A 24 -10.84 8.70 -0.90
C LEU A 24 -9.58 9.36 -0.33
N PHE A 25 -8.53 9.51 -1.14
CA PHE A 25 -7.32 10.20 -0.69
C PHE A 25 -7.57 11.69 -0.42
N GLN A 26 -8.36 12.37 -1.27
CA GLN A 26 -8.76 13.77 -1.06
C GLN A 26 -9.59 13.94 0.21
N GLU A 27 -10.48 13.00 0.53
CA GLU A 27 -11.25 13.00 1.78
C GLU A 27 -10.32 12.91 3.00
N ILE A 28 -9.38 11.95 3.00
CA ILE A 28 -8.39 11.77 4.07
C ILE A 28 -7.53 13.03 4.23
N GLU A 29 -7.06 13.61 3.13
CA GLU A 29 -6.29 14.85 3.13
C GLU A 29 -7.10 15.99 3.77
N SER A 30 -8.35 16.17 3.35
CA SER A 30 -9.25 17.19 3.90
C SER A 30 -9.44 17.03 5.40
N GLU A 31 -9.68 15.81 5.88
CA GLU A 31 -9.83 15.52 7.31
C GLU A 31 -8.56 15.86 8.10
N LEU A 32 -7.38 15.50 7.58
CA LEU A 32 -6.10 15.80 8.21
C LEU A 32 -5.82 17.31 8.25
N VAL A 33 -6.15 18.03 7.17
CA VAL A 33 -6.02 19.49 7.09
C VAL A 33 -6.97 20.20 8.07
N GLN A 34 -8.21 19.75 8.18
CA GLN A 34 -9.14 20.27 9.17
C GLN A 34 -8.65 19.96 10.60
N ARG A 35 -8.15 18.74 10.82
CA ARG A 35 -7.71 18.29 12.14
C ARG A 35 -6.50 19.08 12.64
N LYS A 36 -5.51 19.36 11.80
CA LYS A 36 -4.29 20.09 12.21
C LYS A 36 -4.53 21.53 12.63
N ASN A 37 -5.67 22.11 12.25
CA ASN A 37 -6.02 23.51 12.54
C ASN A 37 -6.95 23.67 13.77
N LYS A 38 -7.28 22.59 14.49
CA LYS A 38 -8.19 22.67 15.65
C LYS A 38 -7.50 23.33 16.86
N PRO A 39 -8.17 24.25 17.58
CA PRO A 39 -7.60 24.90 18.77
C PRO A 39 -7.44 23.90 19.92
N ASN A 40 -6.48 24.14 20.82
CA ASN A 40 -6.27 23.39 22.08
C ASN A 40 -5.84 21.92 21.94
N TYR A 41 -5.33 21.48 20.78
CA TYR A 41 -4.89 20.09 20.57
C TYR A 41 -3.51 19.98 19.91
N THR A 42 -2.49 20.66 20.44
CA THR A 42 -1.15 20.78 19.81
C THR A 42 -0.54 19.45 19.38
N ALA A 43 -0.53 18.43 20.24
CA ALA A 43 0.06 17.13 19.93
C ALA A 43 -0.67 16.40 18.79
N LEU A 44 -2.00 16.38 18.81
CA LEU A 44 -2.77 15.78 17.71
C LEU A 44 -2.67 16.59 16.42
N ASN A 45 -2.54 17.92 16.51
CA ASN A 45 -2.37 18.76 15.33
C ASN A 45 -1.04 18.45 14.63
N GLN A 46 0.03 18.32 15.43
CA GLN A 46 1.35 17.93 14.94
C GLN A 46 1.31 16.53 14.34
N ALA A 47 0.71 15.56 15.03
CA ALA A 47 0.56 14.20 14.50
C ALA A 47 -0.20 14.17 13.16
N SER A 48 -1.26 14.98 13.02
CA SER A 48 -2.04 15.08 11.78
C SER A 48 -1.22 15.69 10.64
N GLN A 49 -0.44 16.74 10.93
CA GLN A 49 0.47 17.34 9.95
C GLN A 49 1.55 16.32 9.52
N THR A 50 2.15 15.60 10.47
CA THR A 50 3.17 14.58 10.19
C THR A 50 2.63 13.43 9.35
N ILE A 51 1.40 12.97 9.62
CA ILE A 51 0.75 11.94 8.79
C ILE A 51 0.47 12.48 7.38
N LEU A 52 -0.04 13.71 7.27
CA LEU A 52 -0.32 14.34 5.98
C LEU A 52 0.93 14.43 5.10
N GLU A 53 2.04 14.90 5.66
CA GLU A 53 3.34 14.99 4.96
C GLU A 53 3.86 13.61 4.49
N GLN A 54 3.61 12.56 5.27
CA GLN A 54 3.97 11.21 4.85
C GLN A 54 3.12 10.75 3.68
N LEU A 55 1.79 10.93 3.76
CA LEU A 55 0.86 10.44 2.75
C LEU A 55 1.00 11.15 1.40
N THR A 56 1.31 12.45 1.38
CA THR A 56 1.54 13.19 0.12
C THR A 56 2.79 12.72 -0.65
N GLY A 57 3.70 11.99 0.01
CA GLY A 57 4.84 11.34 -0.63
C GLY A 57 4.51 10.05 -1.39
N PHE A 58 3.28 9.51 -1.26
CA PHE A 58 2.88 8.26 -1.91
C PHE A 58 2.18 8.49 -3.24
N GLN A 59 2.34 7.52 -4.15
CA GLN A 59 1.49 7.37 -5.31
C GLN A 59 0.44 6.30 -5.01
N PHE A 60 -0.83 6.67 -5.02
CA PHE A 60 -1.93 5.75 -4.78
C PHE A 60 -2.41 5.15 -6.09
N LYS A 61 -2.52 3.82 -6.12
CA LYS A 61 -3.06 3.05 -7.24
C LYS A 61 -4.22 2.22 -6.75
N SER A 62 -5.25 2.10 -7.57
CA SER A 62 -6.30 1.11 -7.35
C SER A 62 -5.70 -0.29 -7.27
N ARG A 63 -6.16 -1.09 -6.31
CA ARG A 63 -5.69 -2.46 -6.10
C ARG A 63 -6.88 -3.39 -6.03
N ILE A 64 -6.88 -4.39 -6.89
CA ILE A 64 -7.75 -5.55 -6.75
C ILE A 64 -7.18 -6.43 -5.64
N LEU A 65 -8.03 -6.80 -4.68
CA LEU A 65 -7.68 -7.72 -3.61
C LEU A 65 -7.69 -9.17 -4.11
N LEU A 66 -6.69 -9.51 -4.93
CA LEU A 66 -6.42 -10.86 -5.41
C LEU A 66 -5.05 -11.33 -4.93
N ASN A 67 -4.95 -12.58 -4.49
CA ASN A 67 -3.65 -13.17 -4.20
C ASN A 67 -2.96 -13.58 -5.50
N LEU A 68 -1.80 -12.98 -5.78
CA LEU A 68 -1.01 -13.21 -6.98
C LEU A 68 0.16 -14.17 -6.75
N ASP A 69 0.27 -14.73 -5.55
CA ASP A 69 1.26 -15.74 -5.24
C ASP A 69 0.98 -17.04 -5.99
N TYR A 70 1.99 -17.52 -6.74
CA TYR A 70 1.87 -18.69 -7.60
C TYR A 70 1.73 -19.98 -6.80
N ASP A 71 2.32 -20.01 -5.60
CA ASP A 71 2.29 -21.16 -4.69
C ASP A 71 1.05 -21.15 -3.78
N TRP A 72 0.21 -20.12 -3.87
CA TRP A 72 -0.98 -20.01 -3.03
C TRP A 72 -2.07 -20.99 -3.45
N ALA A 73 -2.41 -21.92 -2.55
CA ALA A 73 -3.49 -22.86 -2.76
C ALA A 73 -4.86 -22.15 -2.75
N ARG A 74 -5.46 -21.99 -3.94
CA ARG A 74 -6.78 -21.39 -4.13
C ARG A 74 -7.87 -22.45 -3.90
N VAL A 75 -8.61 -22.31 -2.79
CA VAL A 75 -9.62 -23.30 -2.37
C VAL A 75 -11.05 -22.84 -2.66
N ARG A 76 -11.30 -21.52 -2.74
CA ARG A 76 -12.64 -20.96 -2.95
C ARG A 76 -12.77 -20.42 -4.39
N PRO A 77 -13.92 -20.56 -5.07
CA PRO A 77 -14.11 -20.00 -6.41
C PRO A 77 -13.81 -18.50 -6.49
N MET A 78 -14.14 -17.73 -5.45
CA MET A 78 -13.84 -16.29 -5.38
C MET A 78 -12.33 -15.96 -5.30
N SER A 79 -11.47 -16.93 -5.00
CA SER A 79 -10.02 -16.74 -4.98
C SER A 79 -9.37 -16.93 -6.36
N ASP A 80 -10.14 -17.33 -7.36
CA ASP A 80 -9.71 -17.42 -8.77
C ASP A 80 -10.75 -16.78 -9.71
N PRO A 81 -10.97 -15.46 -9.61
CA PRO A 81 -11.97 -14.78 -10.41
C PRO A 81 -11.52 -14.69 -11.87
N MET A 82 -12.46 -14.91 -12.79
CA MET A 82 -12.24 -14.57 -14.19
C MET A 82 -12.23 -13.04 -14.35
N LEU A 83 -11.15 -12.51 -14.87
CA LEU A 83 -11.00 -11.08 -15.13
C LEU A 83 -11.63 -10.73 -16.48
N THR A 84 -12.81 -10.10 -16.46
CA THR A 84 -13.51 -9.64 -17.66
C THR A 84 -13.43 -8.12 -17.78
N TYR A 85 -13.15 -7.61 -18.97
CA TYR A 85 -13.13 -6.18 -19.26
C TYR A 85 -14.29 -5.80 -20.21
N LEU A 86 -15.02 -4.74 -19.88
CA LEU A 86 -16.00 -4.11 -20.78
C LEU A 86 -15.34 -2.85 -21.35
N GLY A 87 -14.86 -2.89 -22.60
CA GLY A 87 -14.25 -1.75 -23.28
C GLY A 87 -12.71 -1.79 -23.38
N GLN A 88 -12.06 -0.64 -23.23
CA GLN A 88 -10.62 -0.45 -23.53
C GLN A 88 -9.66 -0.53 -22.33
N SER A 89 -10.18 -0.52 -21.09
CA SER A 89 -9.32 -0.54 -19.89
C SER A 89 -8.83 -1.96 -19.63
N LYS A 90 -7.52 -2.17 -19.78
CA LYS A 90 -6.85 -3.40 -19.36
C LYS A 90 -6.40 -3.24 -17.91
N PHE A 91 -6.43 -4.34 -17.16
CA PHE A 91 -5.79 -4.40 -15.85
C PHE A 91 -4.29 -4.14 -15.99
N GLU A 92 -3.70 -3.50 -14.99
CA GLU A 92 -2.26 -3.24 -14.94
C GLU A 92 -1.63 -4.12 -13.86
N VAL A 93 -0.50 -4.76 -14.18
CA VAL A 93 0.28 -5.52 -13.22
C VAL A 93 1.55 -4.75 -12.90
N TYR A 94 1.66 -4.34 -11.65
CA TYR A 94 2.86 -3.72 -11.13
C TYR A 94 3.68 -4.78 -10.41
N ALA A 95 4.98 -4.78 -10.63
CA ALA A 95 5.92 -5.72 -10.04
C ALA A 95 7.06 -4.97 -9.37
N PHE A 96 7.19 -5.13 -8.06
CA PHE A 96 8.28 -4.55 -7.28
C PHE A 96 9.31 -5.62 -6.93
N PRO A 97 10.61 -5.27 -6.94
CA PRO A 97 11.64 -6.17 -6.42
C PRO A 97 11.44 -6.36 -4.91
N ARG A 98 12.00 -7.46 -4.38
CA ARG A 98 12.08 -7.65 -2.93
C ARG A 98 12.93 -6.53 -2.33
N THR A 99 12.34 -5.78 -1.40
CA THR A 99 13.01 -4.68 -0.70
C THR A 99 13.71 -5.19 0.57
N GLU A 100 14.85 -4.59 0.90
CA GLU A 100 15.57 -4.76 2.17
C GLU A 100 15.10 -3.76 3.23
N HIS A 101 14.05 -2.98 2.94
CA HIS A 101 13.57 -1.93 3.82
C HIS A 101 12.07 -2.09 4.09
N ILE A 102 11.66 -1.76 5.32
CA ILE A 102 10.27 -1.53 5.71
C ILE A 102 10.01 -0.03 5.79
N THR A 103 8.79 0.41 5.44
CA THR A 103 8.39 1.81 5.58
C THR A 103 7.54 1.97 6.83
N LEU A 104 8.04 2.70 7.82
CA LEU A 104 7.31 3.09 9.01
C LEU A 104 6.51 4.37 8.74
N ILE A 105 5.19 4.29 8.91
CA ILE A 105 4.27 5.41 8.73
C ILE A 105 3.38 5.61 9.96
N GLY A 106 2.87 6.84 10.14
CA GLY A 106 1.88 7.17 11.16
C GLY A 106 2.35 8.25 12.14
N ALA A 107 1.67 8.33 13.30
CA ALA A 107 2.00 9.21 14.41
C ALA A 107 3.11 8.57 15.28
N VAL A 108 4.30 8.47 14.71
CA VAL A 108 5.46 7.79 15.32
C VAL A 108 6.69 8.67 15.22
N ASP A 109 7.63 8.46 16.13
CA ASP A 109 8.92 9.13 16.08
C ASP A 109 9.74 8.60 14.89
N ARG A 110 10.30 9.53 14.09
CA ARG A 110 11.17 9.24 12.94
C ARG A 110 10.52 8.28 11.92
N PRO A 111 9.40 8.68 11.27
CA PRO A 111 8.82 7.91 10.17
C PRO A 111 9.80 7.82 9.00
N GLY A 112 9.69 6.77 8.18
CA GLY A 112 10.55 6.58 7.02
C GLY A 112 10.96 5.13 6.79
N LYS A 113 12.02 4.95 6.00
CA LYS A 113 12.54 3.61 5.68
C LYS A 113 13.47 3.11 6.77
N LEU A 114 13.24 1.89 7.23
CA LEU A 114 14.10 1.16 8.17
C LEU A 114 14.63 -0.07 7.47
N THR A 115 15.90 -0.42 7.71
CA THR A 115 16.48 -1.68 7.21
C THR A 115 15.78 -2.87 7.84
N PHE A 116 15.41 -3.85 7.02
CA PHE A 116 14.86 -5.12 7.47
C PHE A 116 15.99 -6.04 7.90
N GLU A 117 16.05 -6.36 9.19
CA GLU A 117 17.00 -7.32 9.74
C GLU A 117 16.25 -8.62 10.07
N PRO A 118 16.51 -9.71 9.33
CA PRO A 118 15.86 -10.96 9.64
C PRO A 118 16.44 -11.58 10.92
N ILE A 119 15.55 -12.04 11.80
CA ILE A 119 15.93 -12.73 13.03
C ILE A 119 16.28 -14.18 12.70
N PHE A 120 17.50 -14.41 12.18
CA PHE A 120 17.99 -15.77 11.91
C PHE A 120 19.08 -16.25 12.88
N ASN A 121 19.53 -15.40 13.83
CA ASN A 121 20.71 -15.71 14.67
C ASN A 121 20.42 -15.92 16.17
N SER A 122 19.16 -16.06 16.61
CA SER A 122 18.84 -16.25 18.05
C SER A 122 18.39 -17.66 18.44
N LEU A 123 18.38 -18.63 17.52
CA LEU A 123 18.10 -20.04 17.82
C LEU A 123 19.37 -20.86 17.64
N THR A 124 20.32 -20.70 18.55
CA THR A 124 21.24 -21.78 18.90
C THR A 124 20.43 -22.75 19.77
N ILE A 125 20.05 -23.90 19.21
CA ILE A 125 19.51 -25.03 19.96
C ILE A 125 20.68 -25.78 20.59
#